data_AF-A0A960AR40-F1
#
_entry.id   AF-A0A960AR40-F1
#
_cell.length_a   1.000
_cell.length_b   1.000
_cell.length_c   1.000
_cell.angle_alpha   90.00
_cell.angle_beta   90.00
_cell.angle_gamma   90.00
#
_symmetry.space_group_name_H-M   'P 1'
#
loop_
_entity.id
_entity.type
_entity.pdbx_description
1 polymer ?
#
loop_
_entity_poly.entity_id
_entity_poly.type
_entity_poly.pdbx_seq_one_letter_code
_entity_poly.pdbx_strand_id
1 'polypeptide(L)'
;MTVSRPALTAVLVALLSSLLAVSAQSPASATSGDVMPAGTQYCADSYTGHSNWFGSSPSSWVVDINFPGDKGTTLVAPGPGSVTQVTSGYGGGYGNSIVWTSQDGSERLHLAHLSSVATTGSVAAGTPIGVLGTTGDSSSEHLHLSRSLNGSPAPVILSGVTVTPFMDPVVYGRWPCNGTTYTAVASNSDRDGDGVSDASDRCPDQPGPANTGGCPDTDGDTVADLDDTCPHYPDRRDPHGCPAEGTSAGVSDFNGDGIGDVAGVYEYPGG
;
A
#
# COMPACT_ATOMS: atom_id res chain seq x y z
N MET A 1 3.27 -18.58 -77.51
CA MET A 1 2.82 -19.14 -76.22
C MET A 1 3.74 -18.59 -75.14
N THR A 2 3.27 -17.53 -74.51
CA THR A 2 3.89 -16.77 -73.43
C THR A 2 3.55 -17.42 -72.10
N VAL A 3 4.54 -17.76 -71.26
CA VAL A 3 4.45 -17.58 -69.79
C VAL A 3 5.87 -17.42 -69.22
N SER A 4 6.27 -16.18 -68.91
CA SER A 4 7.34 -15.89 -67.95
C SER A 4 6.68 -15.72 -66.59
N ARG A 5 7.08 -16.52 -65.59
CA ARG A 5 6.61 -16.38 -64.20
C ARG A 5 7.72 -15.70 -63.38
N PRO A 6 7.43 -14.57 -62.70
CA PRO A 6 8.41 -13.93 -61.82
C PRO A 6 8.45 -14.68 -60.49
N ALA A 7 9.65 -14.98 -59.98
CA ALA A 7 9.83 -15.38 -58.59
C ALA A 7 9.95 -14.10 -57.75
N LEU A 8 8.83 -13.67 -57.15
CA LEU A 8 8.84 -12.71 -56.06
C LEU A 8 9.38 -13.40 -54.80
N THR A 9 10.58 -13.05 -54.37
CA THR A 9 11.05 -13.33 -53.00
C THR A 9 10.47 -12.24 -52.10
N ALA A 10 9.29 -12.50 -51.53
CA ALA A 10 8.69 -11.61 -50.53
C ALA A 10 9.48 -11.74 -49.22
N VAL A 11 10.16 -10.66 -48.82
CA VAL A 11 10.79 -10.52 -47.51
C VAL A 11 9.66 -10.44 -46.47
N LEU A 12 9.53 -11.48 -45.65
CA LEU A 12 8.59 -11.55 -44.55
C LEU A 12 9.08 -10.60 -43.43
N VAL A 13 8.50 -9.40 -43.36
CA VAL A 13 8.69 -8.48 -42.23
C VAL A 13 7.90 -9.05 -41.05
N ALA A 14 8.61 -9.64 -40.08
CA ALA A 14 8.02 -10.04 -38.81
C ALA A 14 7.61 -8.79 -38.03
N LEU A 15 6.31 -8.47 -38.05
CA LEU A 15 5.70 -7.49 -37.14
C LEU A 15 5.66 -8.12 -35.74
N LEU A 16 6.71 -7.87 -34.95
CA LEU A 16 6.65 -8.03 -33.50
C LEU A 16 5.71 -6.95 -32.95
N SER A 17 4.41 -7.25 -32.93
CA SER A 17 3.44 -6.50 -32.14
C SER A 17 3.75 -6.77 -30.66
N SER A 18 4.56 -5.89 -30.09
CA SER A 18 4.77 -5.81 -28.65
C SER A 18 3.43 -5.41 -28.01
N LEU A 19 2.72 -6.40 -27.48
CA LEU A 19 1.70 -6.17 -26.48
C LEU A 19 2.41 -5.53 -25.28
N LEU A 20 2.29 -4.21 -25.17
CA LEU A 20 2.45 -3.54 -23.88
C LEU A 20 1.35 -4.10 -22.98
N ALA A 21 1.73 -5.04 -22.13
CA ALA A 21 0.93 -5.39 -20.97
C ALA A 21 0.75 -4.09 -20.18
N VAL A 22 -0.44 -3.50 -20.25
CA VAL A 22 -0.87 -2.51 -19.28
C VAL A 22 -0.98 -3.29 -17.98
N SER A 23 0.04 -3.19 -17.14
CA SER A 23 -0.03 -3.65 -15.76
C SER A 23 -1.18 -2.91 -15.11
N ALA A 24 -2.24 -3.64 -14.78
CA ALA A 24 -3.23 -3.15 -13.83
C ALA A 24 -2.50 -2.98 -12.50
N GLN A 25 -2.06 -1.75 -12.22
CA GLN A 25 -1.40 -1.41 -10.98
C GLN A 25 -2.44 -1.61 -9.87
N SER A 26 -2.25 -2.66 -9.08
CA SER A 26 -3.07 -2.95 -7.90
C SER A 26 -3.01 -1.77 -6.92
N PRO A 27 -4.02 -1.59 -6.04
CA PRO A 27 -4.04 -0.49 -5.06
C PRO A 27 -2.85 -0.49 -4.06
N ALA A 28 -1.94 -1.47 -4.14
CA ALA A 28 -0.67 -1.58 -3.42
C ALA A 28 0.42 -0.56 -3.83
N SER A 29 0.05 0.64 -4.28
CA SER A 29 1.01 1.64 -4.76
C SER A 29 1.43 2.66 -3.68
N ALA A 30 1.06 2.41 -2.43
CA ALA A 30 1.53 3.19 -1.29
C ALA A 30 2.71 2.51 -0.62
N THR A 31 3.70 3.28 -0.27
CA THR A 31 4.83 2.83 0.54
C THR A 31 4.32 2.46 1.92
N SER A 32 4.66 1.26 2.33
CA SER A 32 4.07 0.62 3.50
C SER A 32 4.48 1.30 4.81
N GLY A 33 5.68 1.85 4.93
CA GLY A 33 6.15 2.40 6.19
C GLY A 33 5.45 3.68 6.68
N ASP A 34 5.78 4.07 7.90
CA ASP A 34 5.31 5.30 8.51
C ASP A 34 6.32 6.45 8.38
N VAL A 35 5.83 7.68 8.53
CA VAL A 35 6.66 8.89 8.67
C VAL A 35 7.06 9.14 10.12
N MET A 36 6.38 8.50 11.07
CA MET A 36 6.68 8.53 12.49
C MET A 36 7.65 7.40 12.87
N PRO A 37 8.45 7.55 13.95
CA PRO A 37 9.22 6.44 14.50
C PRO A 37 8.32 5.26 14.90
N ALA A 38 8.80 4.04 14.67
CA ALA A 38 8.03 2.83 15.00
C ALA A 38 7.61 2.79 16.49
N GLY A 39 6.40 2.33 16.74
CA GLY A 39 5.77 2.30 18.06
C GLY A 39 5.16 3.64 18.50
N THR A 40 5.33 4.72 17.73
CA THR A 40 4.66 6.00 18.02
C THR A 40 3.16 5.82 17.89
N GLN A 41 2.44 6.07 18.98
CA GLN A 41 0.99 6.16 18.95
C GLN A 41 0.57 7.58 18.60
N TYR A 42 -0.27 7.73 17.58
CA TYR A 42 -0.71 9.03 17.11
C TYR A 42 -2.18 9.03 16.72
N CYS A 43 -2.75 10.22 16.63
CA CYS A 43 -4.07 10.44 16.08
C CYS A 43 -4.01 11.52 14.99
N ALA A 44 -5.06 11.56 14.18
CA ALA A 44 -5.14 12.46 13.04
C ALA A 44 -6.49 13.20 13.05
N ASP A 45 -6.43 14.51 12.84
CA ASP A 45 -7.59 15.38 12.71
C ASP A 45 -7.55 16.12 11.37
N SER A 46 -8.68 16.65 10.95
CA SER A 46 -8.78 17.57 9.82
C SER A 46 -10.02 18.45 9.91
N TYR A 47 -10.08 19.50 9.10
CA TYR A 47 -11.13 20.52 9.15
C TYR A 47 -11.53 20.99 7.75
N THR A 48 -12.68 21.64 7.62
CA THR A 48 -13.16 22.10 6.30
C THR A 48 -12.23 23.17 5.71
N GLY A 49 -11.79 22.96 4.48
CA GLY A 49 -10.86 23.88 3.79
C GLY A 49 -9.40 23.65 4.16
N HIS A 50 -9.08 22.54 4.84
CA HIS A 50 -7.69 22.15 5.14
C HIS A 50 -6.86 22.08 3.84
N SER A 51 -5.81 22.89 3.77
CA SER A 51 -5.06 23.15 2.54
C SER A 51 -4.19 21.95 2.15
N ASN A 52 -4.21 21.57 0.88
CA ASN A 52 -3.38 20.49 0.37
C ASN A 52 -2.30 21.04 -0.57
N TRP A 53 -1.04 20.68 -0.32
CA TRP A 53 0.09 21.04 -1.17
C TRP A 53 -0.04 20.58 -2.62
N PHE A 54 -0.70 19.44 -2.87
CA PHE A 54 -0.84 18.86 -4.20
C PHE A 54 -2.04 19.41 -5.01
N GLY A 55 -2.72 20.44 -4.49
CA GLY A 55 -3.89 21.05 -5.12
C GLY A 55 -5.21 20.61 -4.49
N SER A 56 -6.33 20.99 -5.10
CA SER A 56 -7.66 20.79 -4.49
C SER A 56 -7.98 19.31 -4.21
N SER A 57 -8.41 19.02 -2.99
CA SER A 57 -8.85 17.69 -2.56
C SER A 57 -9.99 17.82 -1.54
N PRO A 58 -10.69 16.72 -1.22
CA PRO A 58 -11.45 16.63 0.02
C PRO A 58 -10.56 16.96 1.22
N SER A 59 -11.09 17.69 2.20
CA SER A 59 -10.32 18.04 3.40
C SER A 59 -9.93 16.82 4.23
N SER A 60 -10.72 15.73 4.15
CA SER A 60 -10.40 14.46 4.82
C SER A 60 -9.17 13.73 4.27
N TRP A 61 -8.54 14.22 3.20
CA TRP A 61 -7.31 13.65 2.63
C TRP A 61 -6.06 14.38 3.09
N VAL A 62 -6.22 15.43 3.88
CA VAL A 62 -5.13 16.19 4.51
C VAL A 62 -5.32 16.04 6.01
N VAL A 63 -4.25 15.74 6.72
CA VAL A 63 -4.33 15.42 8.14
C VAL A 63 -3.31 16.23 8.92
N ASP A 64 -3.73 16.66 10.11
CA ASP A 64 -2.82 17.10 11.15
C ASP A 64 -2.65 15.93 12.13
N ILE A 65 -1.41 15.47 12.29
CA ILE A 65 -1.06 14.39 13.19
C ILE A 65 -0.54 14.96 14.50
N ASN A 66 -1.11 14.48 15.61
CA ASN A 66 -0.79 14.90 16.97
C ASN A 66 -0.55 13.70 17.90
N PHE A 67 0.38 13.86 18.83
CA PHE A 67 0.66 12.88 19.89
C PHE A 67 1.45 13.52 21.06
N PRO A 68 1.49 12.89 22.25
CA PRO A 68 2.22 13.44 23.39
C PRO A 68 3.72 13.55 23.08
N GLY A 69 4.27 14.76 23.18
CA GLY A 69 5.69 14.99 22.92
C GLY A 69 6.05 15.01 21.44
N ASP A 70 5.09 15.31 20.56
CA ASP A 70 5.32 15.47 19.12
C ASP A 70 6.43 16.48 18.78
N LYS A 71 6.52 17.60 19.49
CA LYS A 71 7.58 18.60 19.32
C LYS A 71 8.98 17.99 19.37
N GLY A 72 9.76 18.22 18.31
CA GLY A 72 11.14 17.73 18.24
C GLY A 72 11.25 16.26 17.86
N THR A 73 10.13 15.57 17.63
CA THR A 73 10.15 14.19 17.13
C THR A 73 10.82 14.15 15.76
N THR A 74 11.76 13.22 15.59
CA THR A 74 12.41 12.98 14.31
C THR A 74 11.49 12.14 13.43
N LEU A 75 11.15 12.69 12.26
CA LEU A 75 10.38 12.01 11.23
C LEU A 75 11.31 11.21 10.34
N VAL A 76 10.83 10.08 9.84
CA VAL A 76 11.60 9.13 9.03
C VAL A 76 11.00 8.94 7.64
N ALA A 77 11.81 8.50 6.70
CA ALA A 77 11.34 8.12 5.37
C ALA A 77 10.47 6.85 5.46
N PRO A 78 9.23 6.84 4.94
CA PRO A 78 8.36 5.67 4.98
C PRO A 78 8.88 4.55 4.07
N GLY A 79 9.76 4.87 3.11
CA GLY A 79 10.42 3.89 2.26
C GLY A 79 11.57 4.51 1.46
N PRO A 80 12.21 3.72 0.59
CA PRO A 80 13.24 4.24 -0.30
C PRO A 80 12.67 5.30 -1.23
N GLY A 81 13.42 6.38 -1.45
CA GLY A 81 12.91 7.49 -2.25
C GLY A 81 13.84 8.68 -2.28
N SER A 82 13.27 9.86 -2.52
CA SER A 82 13.98 11.14 -2.50
C SER A 82 13.23 12.19 -1.70
N VAL A 83 13.97 13.03 -0.98
CA VAL A 83 13.44 14.12 -0.18
C VAL A 83 13.84 15.45 -0.79
N THR A 84 12.86 16.30 -1.05
CA THR A 84 13.05 17.67 -1.52
C THR A 84 12.50 18.64 -0.50
N GLN A 85 13.31 19.58 -0.01
CA GLN A 85 12.78 20.70 0.76
C GLN A 85 12.04 21.65 -0.18
N VAL A 86 10.75 21.88 0.07
CA VAL A 86 9.89 22.70 -0.80
C VAL A 86 9.60 24.08 -0.22
N THR A 87 9.68 24.24 1.10
CA THR A 87 9.65 25.56 1.78
C THR A 87 10.63 25.60 2.95
N SER A 88 11.07 26.81 3.33
CA SER A 88 12.05 27.03 4.39
C SER A 88 11.73 28.27 5.24
N GLY A 89 12.11 28.27 6.51
CA GLY A 89 11.85 29.34 7.47
C GLY A 89 10.37 29.48 7.81
N TYR A 90 9.87 30.71 7.93
CA TYR A 90 8.43 30.94 8.06
C TYR A 90 7.68 30.46 6.80
N GLY A 91 8.29 30.55 5.60
CA GLY A 91 7.92 29.76 4.43
C GLY A 91 6.48 29.88 3.88
N GLY A 92 5.62 30.72 4.46
CA GLY A 92 4.19 30.78 4.16
C GLY A 92 3.35 29.99 5.18
N GLY A 93 2.21 29.44 4.76
CA GLY A 93 1.35 28.65 5.65
C GLY A 93 2.05 27.41 6.22
N TYR A 94 2.90 26.75 5.43
CA TYR A 94 3.47 25.44 5.78
C TYR A 94 4.80 25.47 6.57
N GLY A 95 5.44 26.63 6.77
CA GLY A 95 6.73 26.68 7.49
C GLY A 95 7.88 26.01 6.73
N ASN A 96 8.80 25.36 7.44
CA ASN A 96 9.70 24.41 6.80
C ASN A 96 8.89 23.18 6.38
N SER A 97 9.01 22.79 5.11
CA SER A 97 8.32 21.59 4.63
C SER A 97 9.13 20.87 3.57
N ILE A 98 8.87 19.57 3.49
CA ILE A 98 9.51 18.66 2.54
C ILE A 98 8.44 17.93 1.73
N VAL A 99 8.84 17.48 0.55
CA VAL A 99 8.16 16.41 -0.16
C VAL A 99 9.08 15.20 -0.20
N TRP A 100 8.64 14.10 0.37
CA TRP A 100 9.20 12.78 0.10
C TRP A 100 8.51 12.20 -1.13
N THR A 101 9.28 11.62 -2.05
CA THR A 101 8.80 10.96 -3.27
C THR A 101 9.34 9.54 -3.30
N SER A 102 8.46 8.56 -3.51
CA SER A 102 8.81 7.13 -3.58
C SER A 102 9.85 6.86 -4.67
N GLN A 103 10.57 5.74 -4.55
CA GLN A 103 11.61 5.35 -5.50
C GLN A 103 11.11 5.23 -6.95
N ASP A 104 9.87 4.78 -7.15
CA ASP A 104 9.21 4.69 -8.45
C ASP A 104 8.56 6.01 -8.90
N GLY A 105 8.54 7.02 -8.03
CA GLY A 105 7.96 8.35 -8.28
C GLY A 105 6.43 8.40 -8.27
N SER A 106 5.74 7.29 -8.02
CA SER A 106 4.27 7.22 -8.06
C SER A 106 3.63 7.91 -6.86
N GLU A 107 4.27 7.86 -5.70
CA GLU A 107 3.75 8.38 -4.44
C GLU A 107 4.58 9.55 -3.91
N ARG A 108 3.87 10.54 -3.37
CA ARG A 108 4.48 11.74 -2.78
C ARG A 108 3.77 12.10 -1.49
N LEU A 109 4.55 12.39 -0.44
CA LEU A 109 4.06 12.89 0.84
C LEU A 109 4.62 14.28 1.08
N HIS A 110 3.75 15.24 1.39
CA HIS A 110 4.15 16.58 1.83
C HIS A 110 4.05 16.67 3.34
N LEU A 111 5.16 17.01 4.00
CA LEU A 111 5.28 17.09 5.46
C LEU A 111 5.63 18.53 5.82
N ALA A 112 4.80 19.18 6.62
CA ALA A 112 4.90 20.60 6.95
C ALA A 112 4.98 20.89 8.45
N HIS A 113 5.19 22.16 8.77
CA HIS A 113 5.41 22.71 10.10
C HIS A 113 6.68 22.22 10.81
N LEU A 114 7.66 21.71 10.05
CA LEU A 114 8.89 21.15 10.60
C LEU A 114 9.75 22.22 11.31
N SER A 115 10.36 21.89 12.45
CA SER A 115 11.37 22.78 13.05
C SER A 115 12.63 22.86 12.19
N SER A 116 13.00 21.74 11.56
CA SER A 116 14.17 21.61 10.69
C SER A 116 14.02 20.44 9.72
N VAL A 117 14.66 20.54 8.56
CA VAL A 117 14.83 19.43 7.62
C VAL A 117 16.09 18.67 7.98
N ALA A 118 16.00 17.33 8.09
CA ALA A 118 17.13 16.51 8.53
C ALA A 118 18.01 16.05 7.36
N THR A 119 17.38 15.56 6.28
CA THR A 119 18.09 15.03 5.10
C THR A 119 17.33 15.40 3.83
N THR A 120 18.07 15.69 2.75
CA THR A 120 17.55 15.86 1.39
C THR A 120 18.30 14.98 0.40
N GLY A 121 17.72 14.75 -0.78
CA GLY A 121 18.25 13.82 -1.79
C GLY A 121 17.75 12.40 -1.59
N SER A 122 18.48 11.42 -2.13
CA SER A 122 18.12 10.00 -2.04
C SER A 122 18.22 9.49 -0.61
N VAL A 123 17.18 8.78 -0.16
CA VAL A 123 17.08 8.22 1.20
C VAL A 123 16.64 6.76 1.15
N ALA A 124 17.12 5.96 2.10
CA ALA A 124 16.58 4.65 2.38
C ALA A 124 15.36 4.75 3.33
N ALA A 125 14.52 3.72 3.36
CA ALA A 125 13.50 3.54 4.37
C ALA A 125 14.05 3.74 5.80
N GLY A 126 13.34 4.49 6.63
CA GLY A 126 13.71 4.76 8.02
C GLY A 126 14.76 5.88 8.20
N THR A 127 15.29 6.44 7.12
CA THR A 127 16.25 7.55 7.18
C THR A 127 15.58 8.78 7.81
N PRO A 128 16.19 9.50 8.76
CA PRO A 128 15.66 10.77 9.26
C PRO A 128 15.50 11.82 8.16
N ILE A 129 14.29 12.37 7.99
CA ILE A 129 13.95 13.33 6.92
C ILE A 129 13.54 14.71 7.44
N GLY A 130 13.05 14.80 8.67
CA GLY A 130 12.62 16.06 9.26
C GLY A 130 12.50 15.98 10.77
N VAL A 131 12.32 17.13 11.41
CA VAL A 131 12.03 17.24 12.84
C VAL A 131 10.73 18.02 12.99
N LEU A 132 9.76 17.44 13.69
CA LEU A 132 8.43 18.00 13.90
C LEU A 132 8.52 19.28 14.75
N GLY A 133 7.77 20.32 14.36
CA GLY A 133 7.81 21.63 14.99
C GLY A 133 6.48 22.37 14.89
N THR A 134 6.57 23.69 14.74
CA THR A 134 5.41 24.60 14.66
C THR A 134 5.67 25.80 13.74
N THR A 135 6.55 25.65 12.75
CA THR A 135 6.87 26.77 11.83
C THR A 135 5.73 27.05 10.85
N GLY A 136 5.62 28.28 10.35
CA GLY A 136 4.55 28.68 9.44
C GLY A 136 3.31 29.14 10.19
N ASP A 137 2.14 28.98 9.58
CA ASP A 137 0.85 29.31 10.18
C ASP A 137 0.33 28.11 10.97
N SER A 138 0.95 27.87 12.12
CA SER A 138 0.61 26.79 13.03
C SER A 138 0.48 27.33 14.45
N SER A 139 -0.62 26.98 15.11
CA SER A 139 -0.97 27.44 16.45
C SER A 139 -0.39 26.57 17.57
N SER A 140 0.03 25.35 17.26
CA SER A 140 0.60 24.38 18.18
C SER A 140 1.39 23.29 17.43
N GLU A 141 2.22 22.54 18.13
CA GLU A 141 3.02 21.48 17.53
C GLU A 141 2.14 20.38 16.92
N HIS A 142 2.33 20.12 15.63
CA HIS A 142 1.68 19.05 14.87
C HIS A 142 2.44 18.79 13.56
N LEU A 143 2.19 17.63 12.95
CA LEU A 143 2.61 17.36 11.57
C LEU A 143 1.42 17.56 10.64
N HIS A 144 1.50 18.55 9.76
CA HIS A 144 0.61 18.64 8.61
C HIS A 144 1.11 17.69 7.51
N LEU A 145 0.23 16.81 7.03
CA LEU A 145 0.54 15.78 6.06
C LEU A 145 -0.51 15.72 4.96
N SER A 146 -0.03 15.73 3.71
CA SER A 146 -0.86 15.43 2.54
C SER A 146 -0.18 14.45 1.61
N ARG A 147 -0.98 13.78 0.77
CA ARG A 147 -0.50 12.75 -0.15
C ARG A 147 -0.94 13.01 -1.59
N SER A 148 -0.08 12.64 -2.52
CA SER A 148 -0.39 12.49 -3.94
C SER A 148 0.00 11.10 -4.43
N LEU A 149 -0.86 10.52 -5.27
CA LEU A 149 -0.60 9.29 -6.00
C LEU A 149 -0.77 9.56 -7.50
N ASN A 150 0.23 9.19 -8.30
CA ASN A 150 0.27 9.38 -9.74
C ASN A 150 -0.04 10.81 -10.18
N GLY A 151 0.47 11.79 -9.41
CA GLY A 151 0.31 13.22 -9.69
C GLY A 151 -1.03 13.83 -9.27
N SER A 152 -1.96 13.04 -8.73
CA SER A 152 -3.24 13.54 -8.20
C SER A 152 -3.24 13.49 -6.67
N PRO A 153 -3.92 14.42 -5.96
CA PRO A 153 -4.16 14.29 -4.53
C PRO A 153 -4.84 12.96 -4.21
N ALA A 154 -4.50 12.34 -3.08
CA ALA A 154 -5.04 11.06 -2.65
C ALA A 154 -5.16 11.00 -1.11
N PRO A 155 -5.98 10.11 -0.54
CA PRO A 155 -6.02 9.87 0.90
C PRO A 155 -4.64 9.49 1.43
N VAL A 156 -4.30 9.96 2.62
CA VAL A 156 -3.06 9.58 3.33
C VAL A 156 -3.13 8.12 3.74
N ILE A 157 -2.07 7.37 3.42
CA ILE A 157 -1.85 5.99 3.84
C ILE A 157 -0.51 5.97 4.57
N LEU A 158 -0.50 5.44 5.80
CA LEU A 158 0.68 5.26 6.63
C LEU A 158 0.60 3.87 7.26
N SER A 159 1.73 3.19 7.41
CA SER A 159 1.74 1.82 7.96
C SER A 159 0.76 0.88 7.22
N GLY A 160 0.59 1.06 5.91
CA GLY A 160 -0.38 0.31 5.09
C GLY A 160 -1.87 0.66 5.31
N VAL A 161 -2.19 1.53 6.27
CA VAL A 161 -3.57 1.86 6.66
C VAL A 161 -3.96 3.23 6.14
N THR A 162 -5.17 3.35 5.58
CA THR A 162 -5.74 4.66 5.25
C THR A 162 -6.01 5.44 6.53
N VAL A 163 -5.36 6.58 6.69
CA VAL A 163 -5.58 7.47 7.84
C VAL A 163 -6.91 8.18 7.64
N THR A 164 -7.84 7.92 8.55
CA THR A 164 -9.19 8.49 8.56
C THR A 164 -9.26 9.55 9.66
N PRO A 165 -9.00 10.82 9.35
CA PRO A 165 -9.02 11.89 10.34
C PRO A 165 -10.40 12.08 10.97
N PHE A 166 -10.44 12.46 12.24
CA PHE A 166 -11.64 13.02 12.83
C PHE A 166 -11.89 14.43 12.25
N MET A 167 -13.11 14.67 11.76
CA MET A 167 -13.50 15.96 11.19
C MET A 167 -13.92 16.91 12.32
N ASP A 168 -12.99 17.71 12.85
CA ASP A 168 -13.28 18.63 13.94
C ASP A 168 -13.67 20.02 13.41
N PRO A 169 -14.86 20.55 13.77
CA PRO A 169 -15.24 21.93 13.43
C PRO A 169 -14.73 23.00 14.41
N VAL A 170 -14.14 22.65 15.58
CA VAL A 170 -13.93 23.57 16.71
C VAL A 170 -12.62 23.36 17.52
N VAL A 171 -11.92 22.21 17.48
CA VAL A 171 -10.74 21.97 18.35
C VAL A 171 -9.49 21.52 17.58
N TYR A 172 -8.40 22.25 17.78
CA TYR A 172 -7.06 21.88 17.32
C TYR A 172 -6.40 20.90 18.31
N GLY A 173 -6.02 19.72 17.81
CA GLY A 173 -4.80 18.98 18.21
C GLY A 173 -4.64 18.61 19.68
N ARG A 174 -5.72 18.49 20.47
CA ARG A 174 -5.57 18.06 21.86
C ARG A 174 -5.60 16.55 21.95
N TRP A 175 -4.44 15.97 22.25
CA TRP A 175 -4.35 14.57 22.63
C TRP A 175 -5.14 14.27 23.93
N PRO A 176 -5.83 13.13 24.03
CA PRO A 176 -6.13 12.20 22.93
C PRO A 176 -7.12 12.86 21.96
N CYS A 177 -6.84 12.77 20.65
CA CYS A 177 -7.83 13.21 19.67
C CYS A 177 -9.10 12.36 19.83
N ASN A 178 -10.26 12.90 19.52
CA ASN A 178 -11.55 12.24 19.74
C ASN A 178 -11.84 11.12 18.70
N GLY A 179 -10.79 10.49 18.18
CA GLY A 179 -10.82 9.60 17.03
C GLY A 179 -9.90 8.38 17.16
N THR A 180 -9.68 7.71 16.03
CA THR A 180 -8.87 6.50 15.94
C THR A 180 -7.40 6.79 16.30
N THR A 181 -6.82 5.96 17.15
CA THR A 181 -5.38 5.97 17.41
C THR A 181 -4.69 4.95 16.51
N TYR A 182 -3.60 5.36 15.89
CA TYR A 182 -2.73 4.56 15.04
C TYR A 182 -1.43 4.26 15.77
N THR A 183 -0.75 3.17 15.39
CA THR A 183 0.60 2.85 15.87
C THR A 183 1.51 2.75 14.67
N ALA A 184 2.55 3.58 14.64
CA ALA A 184 3.51 3.62 13.54
C ALA A 184 4.29 2.30 13.46
N VAL A 185 4.37 1.73 12.25
CA VAL A 185 5.14 0.51 11.96
C VAL A 185 6.44 0.89 11.27
N ALA A 186 7.55 0.22 11.65
CA ALA A 186 8.83 0.46 11.00
C ALA A 186 8.73 0.09 9.51
N SER A 187 9.23 0.96 8.65
CA SER A 187 9.28 0.76 7.19
C SER A 187 10.10 -0.45 6.73
N ASN A 188 10.91 -1.03 7.62
CA ASN A 188 11.70 -2.25 7.37
C ASN A 188 11.31 -3.40 8.32
N SER A 189 10.14 -3.34 8.99
CA SER A 189 9.65 -4.45 9.80
C SER A 189 9.13 -5.55 8.88
N ASP A 190 9.51 -6.78 9.15
CA ASP A 190 9.06 -8.01 8.50
C ASP A 190 9.11 -9.09 9.60
N ARG A 191 8.02 -9.21 10.34
CA ARG A 191 7.96 -9.90 11.63
C ARG A 191 7.94 -11.41 11.47
N ASP A 192 7.38 -11.91 10.38
CA ASP A 192 7.39 -13.34 10.05
C ASP A 192 8.50 -13.73 9.08
N GLY A 193 9.19 -12.76 8.47
CA GLY A 193 10.41 -12.95 7.70
C GLY A 193 10.16 -13.49 6.30
N ASP A 194 8.99 -13.25 5.73
CA ASP A 194 8.60 -13.77 4.41
C ASP A 194 9.09 -12.89 3.24
N GLY A 195 9.67 -11.72 3.55
CA GLY A 195 10.18 -10.76 2.58
C GLY A 195 9.18 -9.70 2.14
N VAL A 196 7.97 -9.72 2.66
CA VAL A 196 6.95 -8.66 2.59
C VAL A 196 7.00 -7.89 3.91
N SER A 197 7.19 -6.57 3.86
CA SER A 197 7.21 -5.78 5.11
C SER A 197 5.86 -5.85 5.83
N ASP A 198 5.83 -5.83 7.16
CA ASP A 198 4.61 -5.83 8.02
C ASP A 198 3.51 -4.89 7.53
N ALA A 199 3.89 -3.77 6.91
CA ALA A 199 2.95 -2.76 6.47
C ALA A 199 2.48 -2.91 5.00
N SER A 200 3.09 -3.81 4.23
CA SER A 200 2.58 -4.32 2.94
C SER A 200 1.95 -5.70 3.08
N ASP A 201 2.15 -6.33 4.22
CA ASP A 201 1.71 -7.67 4.52
C ASP A 201 0.28 -7.66 5.08
N ARG A 202 -0.58 -8.48 4.48
CA ARG A 202 -1.96 -8.71 4.91
C ARG A 202 -2.03 -9.65 6.12
N CYS A 203 -0.97 -10.41 6.37
CA CYS A 203 -0.81 -11.35 7.46
C CYS A 203 0.51 -11.13 8.21
N PRO A 204 0.73 -9.99 8.90
CA PRO A 204 2.03 -9.59 9.49
C PRO A 204 2.65 -10.50 10.57
N ASP A 205 2.03 -11.64 10.86
CA ASP A 205 2.45 -12.63 11.85
C ASP A 205 2.47 -14.06 11.26
N GLN A 206 2.23 -14.24 9.95
CA GLN A 206 2.17 -15.54 9.28
C GLN A 206 2.82 -15.48 7.89
N PRO A 207 3.95 -16.16 7.68
CA PRO A 207 4.72 -15.98 6.47
C PRO A 207 3.97 -16.50 5.24
N GLY A 208 3.99 -15.73 4.17
CA GLY A 208 3.35 -16.06 2.91
C GLY A 208 4.11 -15.58 1.68
N PRO A 209 3.69 -15.98 0.47
CA PRO A 209 4.30 -15.47 -0.74
C PRO A 209 3.81 -14.04 -1.07
N ALA A 210 4.66 -13.24 -1.70
CA ALA A 210 4.30 -11.85 -2.03
C ALA A 210 3.10 -11.70 -2.98
N ASN A 211 2.74 -12.72 -3.75
CA ASN A 211 1.59 -12.69 -4.67
C ASN A 211 0.23 -12.78 -3.95
N THR A 212 0.20 -13.30 -2.72
CA THR A 212 -1.00 -13.32 -1.86
C THR A 212 -1.04 -12.13 -0.89
N GLY A 213 -0.06 -11.23 -1.01
CA GLY A 213 0.12 -10.09 -0.11
C GLY A 213 0.72 -10.47 1.23
N GLY A 214 1.61 -11.48 1.28
CA GLY A 214 2.29 -11.94 2.50
C GLY A 214 1.50 -12.96 3.33
N CYS A 215 0.34 -13.39 2.84
CA CYS A 215 -0.47 -14.39 3.55
C CYS A 215 -0.20 -15.83 3.09
N PRO A 216 -0.32 -16.83 3.96
CA PRO A 216 -0.21 -18.24 3.59
C PRO A 216 -1.12 -18.64 2.40
N ASP A 217 -0.61 -19.54 1.56
CA ASP A 217 -1.28 -20.16 0.41
C ASP A 217 -0.95 -21.65 0.47
N THR A 218 -1.82 -22.42 1.13
CA THR A 218 -1.51 -23.80 1.51
C THR A 218 -1.48 -24.74 0.29
N ASP A 219 -2.25 -24.45 -0.77
CA ASP A 219 -2.33 -25.31 -1.96
C ASP A 219 -1.63 -24.74 -3.21
N GLY A 220 -1.15 -23.51 -3.15
CA GLY A 220 -0.32 -22.88 -4.17
C GLY A 220 -1.09 -22.42 -5.40
N ASP A 221 -2.38 -22.12 -5.25
CA ASP A 221 -3.24 -21.66 -6.34
C ASP A 221 -3.29 -20.14 -6.52
N THR A 222 -2.54 -19.40 -5.70
CA THR A 222 -2.41 -17.94 -5.67
C THR A 222 -3.54 -17.17 -5.02
N VAL A 223 -4.52 -17.86 -4.42
CA VAL A 223 -5.50 -17.30 -3.48
C VAL A 223 -4.96 -17.52 -2.06
N ALA A 224 -4.98 -16.48 -1.22
CA ALA A 224 -4.51 -16.61 0.16
C ALA A 224 -5.49 -17.47 0.99
N ASP A 225 -5.02 -18.26 1.96
CA ASP A 225 -5.86 -19.13 2.81
C ASP A 225 -7.04 -18.39 3.49
N LEU A 226 -6.90 -17.08 3.74
CA LEU A 226 -7.96 -16.25 4.31
C LEU A 226 -9.05 -15.82 3.31
N ASP A 227 -8.73 -15.84 2.02
CA ASP A 227 -9.62 -15.51 0.90
C ASP A 227 -10.10 -16.78 0.16
N ASP A 228 -9.44 -17.91 0.41
CA ASP A 228 -9.71 -19.21 -0.18
C ASP A 228 -10.78 -19.96 0.60
N THR A 229 -11.85 -20.33 -0.10
CA THR A 229 -12.95 -21.12 0.48
C THR A 229 -12.56 -22.60 0.62
N CYS A 230 -11.57 -23.05 -0.14
CA CYS A 230 -11.04 -24.40 -0.16
C CYS A 230 -9.50 -24.42 -0.03
N PRO A 231 -8.89 -24.01 1.12
CA PRO A 231 -7.43 -23.80 1.29
C PRO A 231 -6.50 -25.02 1.08
N HIS A 232 -7.05 -26.17 0.70
CA HIS A 232 -6.31 -27.42 0.50
C HIS A 232 -6.59 -28.04 -0.88
N TYR A 233 -7.28 -27.33 -1.77
CA TYR A 233 -7.76 -27.84 -3.05
C TYR A 233 -7.55 -26.80 -4.17
N PRO A 234 -6.42 -26.85 -4.89
CA PRO A 234 -5.99 -25.73 -5.70
C PRO A 234 -6.87 -25.50 -6.93
N ASP A 235 -7.40 -24.28 -7.13
CA ASP A 235 -8.00 -23.82 -8.39
C ASP A 235 -7.66 -22.36 -8.75
N ARG A 236 -6.62 -22.22 -9.58
CA ARG A 236 -6.15 -20.94 -10.15
C ARG A 236 -7.16 -20.18 -11.05
N ARG A 237 -8.32 -20.75 -11.32
CA ARG A 237 -9.38 -20.15 -12.15
C ARG A 237 -10.48 -19.50 -11.31
N ASP A 238 -10.65 -19.90 -10.05
CA ASP A 238 -11.69 -19.37 -9.17
C ASP A 238 -11.08 -18.31 -8.23
N PRO A 239 -11.64 -17.08 -8.19
CA PRO A 239 -11.20 -16.06 -7.23
C PRO A 239 -11.47 -16.42 -5.75
N HIS A 240 -12.18 -17.52 -5.48
CA HIS A 240 -12.46 -18.08 -4.16
C HIS A 240 -11.76 -19.42 -3.92
N GLY A 241 -10.81 -19.81 -4.79
CA GLY A 241 -9.90 -20.96 -4.65
C GLY A 241 -10.53 -22.34 -4.71
N CYS A 242 -11.87 -22.45 -4.73
CA CYS A 242 -12.53 -23.74 -4.88
C CYS A 242 -12.59 -24.20 -6.35
N PRO A 243 -12.32 -25.48 -6.63
CA PRO A 243 -12.67 -26.06 -7.91
C PRO A 243 -14.18 -26.01 -8.12
N ALA A 244 -14.61 -25.62 -9.32
CA ALA A 244 -15.99 -25.79 -9.73
C ALA A 244 -16.41 -27.23 -9.45
N GLU A 245 -17.56 -27.41 -8.77
CA GLU A 245 -18.05 -28.73 -8.40
C GLU A 245 -18.02 -29.65 -9.63
N GLY A 246 -17.18 -30.69 -9.56
CA GLY A 246 -16.94 -31.64 -10.65
C GLY A 246 -15.60 -31.53 -11.39
N THR A 247 -14.68 -30.63 -11.03
CA THR A 247 -13.31 -30.61 -11.60
C THR A 247 -12.20 -30.65 -10.56
N SER A 248 -12.37 -31.42 -9.50
CA SER A 248 -11.21 -31.89 -8.74
C SER A 248 -10.45 -32.90 -9.60
N ALA A 249 -9.13 -32.75 -9.62
CA ALA A 249 -8.22 -33.69 -10.23
C ALA A 249 -8.48 -35.12 -9.68
N GLY A 250 -9.22 -35.92 -10.44
CA GLY A 250 -9.24 -37.39 -10.29
C GLY A 250 -10.23 -38.01 -9.30
N VAL A 251 -11.32 -37.36 -8.90
CA VAL A 251 -12.43 -38.07 -8.24
C VAL A 251 -13.60 -38.24 -9.20
N SER A 252 -13.83 -39.48 -9.62
CA SER A 252 -14.98 -39.88 -10.42
C SER A 252 -16.19 -40.04 -9.50
N ASP A 253 -17.24 -39.24 -9.73
CA ASP A 253 -18.59 -39.44 -9.19
C ASP A 253 -19.17 -40.72 -9.78
N PHE A 254 -19.11 -41.82 -9.02
CA PHE A 254 -19.55 -43.13 -9.47
C PHE A 254 -21.06 -43.34 -9.33
N ASN A 255 -21.73 -42.56 -8.48
CA ASN A 255 -23.15 -42.79 -8.13
C ASN A 255 -24.10 -41.72 -8.71
N GLY A 256 -23.58 -40.62 -9.26
CA GLY A 256 -24.32 -39.56 -9.95
C GLY A 256 -25.09 -38.60 -9.04
N ASP A 257 -24.68 -38.45 -7.78
CA ASP A 257 -25.33 -37.56 -6.80
C ASP A 257 -24.73 -36.14 -6.75
N GLY A 258 -23.65 -35.89 -7.50
CA GLY A 258 -23.01 -34.58 -7.60
C GLY A 258 -21.97 -34.29 -6.52
N ILE A 259 -21.64 -35.23 -5.62
CA ILE A 259 -20.47 -35.14 -4.73
C ILE A 259 -19.34 -36.04 -5.26
N GLY A 260 -18.09 -35.57 -5.21
CA GLY A 260 -16.94 -36.34 -5.69
C GLY A 260 -16.58 -37.49 -4.75
N ASP A 261 -16.64 -38.73 -5.23
CA ASP A 261 -16.21 -39.91 -4.47
C ASP A 261 -14.68 -39.95 -4.32
N VAL A 262 -14.18 -39.98 -3.07
CA VAL A 262 -12.75 -40.13 -2.82
C VAL A 262 -12.31 -41.55 -3.17
N ALA A 263 -11.46 -41.70 -4.18
CA ALA A 263 -10.85 -42.97 -4.54
C ALA A 263 -10.01 -43.50 -3.36
N GLY A 264 -10.58 -44.39 -2.54
CA GLY A 264 -9.90 -45.07 -1.45
C GLY A 264 -10.66 -45.16 -0.12
N VAL A 265 -11.84 -44.56 0.02
CA VAL A 265 -12.68 -44.82 1.21
C VAL A 265 -13.55 -46.05 0.93
N TYR A 266 -13.08 -47.21 1.39
CA TYR A 266 -13.84 -48.43 1.42
C TYR A 266 -15.21 -48.20 2.07
N GLU A 267 -16.29 -48.51 1.34
CA GLU A 267 -17.60 -48.73 1.93
C GLU A 267 -17.48 -49.74 3.08
N TYR A 268 -17.92 -49.36 4.29
CA TYR A 268 -18.38 -50.35 5.25
C TYR A 268 -19.86 -50.63 4.96
N PRO A 269 -20.27 -51.89 4.74
CA PRO A 269 -21.67 -52.20 4.52
C PRO A 269 -22.40 -52.25 5.87
N GLY A 270 -23.49 -51.51 5.99
CA GLY A 270 -24.54 -51.78 6.98
C GLY A 270 -24.95 -50.58 7.84
N GLY A 271 -26.18 -50.11 7.64
CA GLY A 271 -26.87 -49.17 8.50
C GLY A 271 -28.11 -48.60 7.83
#